data_AF-A0A6I1NTY4-F1
#
_entry.id   AF-A0A6I1NTY4-F1
#
_cell.length_a   1.000
_cell.length_b   1.000
_cell.length_c   1.000
_cell.angle_alpha   90.00
_cell.angle_beta   90.00
_cell.angle_gamma   90.00
#
_symmetry.space_group_name_H-M   'P 1'
#
loop_
_entity.id
_entity.type
_entity.pdbx_description
1 polymer ?
#
loop_
_entity_poly.entity_id
_entity_poly.type
_entity_poly.pdbx_seq_one_letter_code
_entity_poly.pdbx_strand_id
1 'polypeptide(L)'
;METTRLSEENLAPLAFNLSIKSERIEKALYQNLVEPNNLTLFPVLTGSGVGVVGAGLLALFSVPTWLGVVLAAVPGYLAFKYSKRYFEGDYINARININRNLIVSTLDSDDAETLGRIAATIVRSNFGKEKWASDLKSRREQTFCDDYHYLAAIFTFAPACWHLCAAKVYELHATASKLKSGVFNS
;
A
#
# COMPACT_ATOMS: atom_id res chain seq x y z
N MET A 1 18.91 -22.38 -13.43
CA MET A 1 17.80 -21.50 -12.97
C MET A 1 17.87 -20.25 -13.82
N GLU A 2 16.98 -20.13 -14.79
CA GLU A 2 16.93 -19.04 -15.76
C GLU A 2 16.67 -17.71 -15.05
N THR A 3 17.72 -16.91 -14.96
CA THR A 3 17.58 -15.46 -14.83
C THR A 3 17.07 -14.96 -16.18
N THR A 4 15.75 -14.80 -16.33
CA THR A 4 15.18 -14.00 -17.43
C THR A 4 15.89 -12.66 -17.41
N ARG A 5 16.85 -12.49 -18.33
CA ARG A 5 17.53 -11.23 -18.58
C ARG A 5 16.42 -10.25 -18.95
N LEU A 6 16.14 -9.29 -18.07
CA LEU A 6 15.37 -8.12 -18.45
C LEU A 6 16.09 -7.50 -19.64
N SER A 7 15.51 -7.60 -20.84
CA SER A 7 16.12 -7.07 -22.04
C SER A 7 16.25 -5.55 -21.88
N GLU A 8 17.40 -5.01 -22.25
CA GLU A 8 17.68 -3.56 -22.24
C GLU A 8 16.59 -2.77 -23.01
N GLU A 9 15.98 -3.41 -24.01
CA GLU A 9 14.86 -2.90 -24.80
C GLU A 9 13.62 -2.57 -23.97
N ASN A 10 13.37 -3.26 -22.84
CA ASN A 10 12.24 -2.98 -21.96
C ASN A 10 12.61 -2.00 -20.83
N LEU A 11 13.89 -1.90 -20.47
CA LEU A 11 14.36 -1.07 -19.35
C LEU A 11 14.55 0.40 -19.73
N ALA A 12 15.00 0.68 -20.95
CA ALA A 12 15.19 2.04 -21.46
C ALA A 12 13.87 2.84 -21.57
N PRO A 13 12.78 2.33 -22.20
CA PRO A 13 11.51 3.04 -22.27
C PRO A 13 10.85 3.18 -20.89
N LEU A 14 10.95 2.16 -20.03
CA LEU A 14 10.45 2.21 -18.65
C LEU A 14 11.16 3.29 -17.83
N ALA A 15 12.49 3.37 -17.88
CA ALA A 15 13.27 4.40 -17.20
C ALA A 15 12.87 5.81 -17.67
N PHE A 16 12.68 6.00 -18.97
CA PHE A 16 12.23 7.27 -19.54
C PHE A 16 10.79 7.63 -19.13
N ASN A 17 9.86 6.69 -19.21
CA ASN A 17 8.46 6.89 -18.82
C ASN A 17 8.35 7.22 -17.32
N LEU A 18 9.12 6.52 -16.47
CA LEU A 18 9.25 6.83 -15.04
C LEU A 18 9.85 8.23 -14.82
N SER A 19 10.87 8.64 -15.58
CA SER A 19 11.48 9.98 -15.46
C SER A 19 10.48 11.12 -15.67
N ILE A 20 9.58 10.98 -16.66
CA ILE A 20 8.63 12.04 -17.04
C ILE A 20 7.46 12.09 -16.08
N LYS A 21 6.95 10.92 -15.66
CA LYS A 21 5.70 10.83 -14.93
C LYS A 21 5.89 10.73 -13.41
N SER A 22 7.12 10.50 -12.93
CA SER A 22 7.43 10.29 -11.51
C SER A 22 6.87 11.39 -10.60
N GLU A 23 7.15 12.66 -10.88
CA GLU A 23 6.78 13.76 -9.98
C GLU A 23 5.27 13.86 -9.74
N ARG A 24 4.48 13.71 -10.83
CA ARG A 24 3.01 13.77 -10.75
C ARG A 24 2.43 12.56 -10.03
N ILE A 25 2.97 11.39 -10.31
CA ILE A 25 2.47 10.12 -9.77
C ILE A 25 2.80 10.00 -8.31
N GLU A 26 4.03 10.31 -7.94
CA GLU A 26 4.49 10.27 -6.58
C GLU A 26 3.63 11.17 -5.69
N LYS A 27 3.39 12.42 -6.10
CA LYS A 27 2.49 13.33 -5.38
C LYS A 27 1.09 12.73 -5.20
N ALA A 28 0.55 12.09 -6.24
CA ALA A 28 -0.76 11.45 -6.17
C ALA A 28 -0.77 10.17 -5.31
N LEU A 29 0.33 9.42 -5.27
CA LEU A 29 0.50 8.24 -4.41
C LEU A 29 0.56 8.66 -2.93
N TYR A 30 1.32 9.71 -2.60
CA TYR A 30 1.37 10.25 -1.23
C TYR A 30 0.03 10.81 -0.76
N GLN A 31 -0.76 11.40 -1.65
CA GLN A 31 -2.13 11.85 -1.32
C GLN A 31 -3.08 10.69 -0.99
N ASN A 32 -2.78 9.48 -1.47
CA ASN A 32 -3.55 8.26 -1.22
C ASN A 32 -2.87 7.33 -0.22
N LEU A 33 -1.87 7.81 0.52
CA LEU A 33 -1.18 7.04 1.55
C LEU A 33 -2.17 6.56 2.62
N VAL A 34 -2.09 5.27 2.91
CA VAL A 34 -2.76 4.66 4.05
C VAL A 34 -1.71 4.35 5.11
N GLU A 35 -1.70 5.14 6.17
CA GLU A 35 -0.83 4.87 7.32
C GLU A 35 -1.36 3.69 8.14
N PRO A 36 -0.55 2.63 8.36
CA PRO A 36 -0.97 1.47 9.15
C PRO A 36 -1.39 1.81 10.58
N ASN A 37 -0.81 2.87 11.15
CA ASN A 37 -1.15 3.34 12.49
C ASN A 37 -2.54 3.98 12.56
N ASN A 38 -3.00 4.64 11.50
CA ASN A 38 -4.34 5.24 11.46
C ASN A 38 -5.43 4.17 11.38
N LEU A 39 -5.12 3.03 10.75
CA LEU A 39 -6.02 1.88 10.67
C LEU A 39 -6.31 1.26 12.05
N THR A 40 -5.38 1.39 13.00
CA THR A 40 -5.56 0.86 14.36
C THR A 40 -6.06 1.93 15.34
N LEU A 41 -5.58 3.17 15.22
CA LEU A 41 -5.91 4.25 16.15
C LEU A 41 -7.33 4.80 15.98
N PHE A 42 -7.79 5.04 14.75
CA PHE A 42 -9.11 5.66 14.53
C PHE A 42 -10.29 4.81 15.02
N PRO A 43 -10.33 3.48 14.77
CA PRO A 43 -11.35 2.63 15.35
C PRO A 43 -11.32 2.63 16.88
N VAL A 44 -10.13 2.58 17.48
CA VAL A 44 -9.96 2.59 18.94
C VAL A 44 -10.43 3.91 19.56
N LEU A 45 -10.08 5.05 18.96
CA LEU A 45 -10.50 6.38 19.42
C LEU A 45 -12.01 6.61 19.26
N THR A 46 -12.61 6.12 18.18
CA THR A 46 -14.07 6.19 17.99
C THR A 46 -14.81 5.31 19.00
N GLY A 47 -14.28 4.13 19.32
CA GLY A 47 -14.82 3.28 20.38
C GLY A 47 -14.75 3.92 21.77
N SER A 48 -13.64 4.57 22.11
CA SER A 48 -13.47 5.23 23.42
C SER A 48 -14.32 6.50 23.56
N GLY A 49 -14.43 7.32 22.51
CA GLY A 49 -15.25 8.55 22.53
C GLY A 49 -16.73 8.31 22.77
N VAL A 50 -17.31 7.24 22.20
CA VAL A 50 -18.71 6.85 22.41
C VAL A 50 -18.94 6.36 23.85
N GLY A 51 -17.94 5.70 24.45
CA GLY A 51 -18.00 5.25 25.85
C GLY A 51 -18.10 6.41 26.85
N VAL A 52 -17.45 7.54 26.58
CA VAL A 52 -17.50 8.74 27.44
C VAL A 52 -18.87 9.43 27.36
N VAL A 53 -19.49 9.49 26.18
CA VAL A 53 -20.84 10.03 25.99
C VAL A 53 -21.89 9.14 26.66
N GLY A 54 -21.72 7.81 26.57
CA GLY A 54 -22.56 6.84 27.28
C GLY A 54 -22.46 6.93 28.80
N ALA A 55 -21.25 7.17 29.33
CA ALA A 55 -21.03 7.39 30.77
C ALA A 55 -21.61 8.74 31.25
N GLY A 56 -21.57 9.79 30.43
CA GLY A 56 -22.21 11.08 30.71
C GLY A 56 -23.73 11.00 30.80
N LEU A 57 -24.36 10.12 30.01
CA LEU A 57 -25.80 9.82 30.08
C LEU A 57 -26.20 9.03 31.35
N LEU A 58 -25.27 8.27 31.94
CA LEU A 58 -25.49 7.56 33.21
C LEU A 58 -25.35 8.44 34.44
N ALA A 59 -24.60 9.53 34.33
CA ALA A 59 -24.47 10.53 35.39
C ALA A 59 -25.74 11.39 35.54
N LEU A 60 -26.59 11.47 34.52
CA LEU A 60 -27.80 12.31 34.47
C LEU A 60 -29.08 11.57 34.91
N PHE A 61 -29.01 10.87 36.04
CA PHE A 61 -30.15 10.34 36.80
C PHE A 61 -30.77 9.01 36.30
N SER A 62 -31.05 8.11 37.25
CA SER A 62 -32.10 7.07 37.24
C SER A 62 -31.91 5.72 36.52
N VAL A 63 -30.75 5.37 35.95
CA VAL A 63 -30.58 4.04 35.29
C VAL A 63 -29.73 3.07 36.13
N PRO A 64 -30.18 1.81 36.36
CA PRO A 64 -29.38 0.80 37.04
C PRO A 64 -28.02 0.60 36.35
N THR A 65 -26.94 0.52 37.13
CA THR A 65 -25.55 0.43 36.64
C THR A 65 -25.34 -0.68 35.62
N TRP A 66 -25.98 -1.84 35.78
CA TRP A 66 -25.91 -2.94 34.81
C TRP A 66 -26.57 -2.61 33.47
N LEU A 67 -27.70 -1.90 33.48
CA LEU A 67 -28.38 -1.45 32.27
C LEU A 67 -27.57 -0.34 31.60
N GLY A 68 -26.91 0.49 32.40
CA GLY A 68 -26.04 1.54 31.90
C GLY A 68 -24.80 1.03 31.18
N VAL A 69 -24.16 0.00 31.74
CA VAL A 69 -23.04 -0.67 31.06
C VAL A 69 -23.47 -1.23 29.71
N VAL A 70 -24.65 -1.85 29.61
CA VAL A 70 -25.16 -2.38 28.33
C VAL A 70 -25.50 -1.25 27.35
N LEU A 71 -26.19 -0.20 27.82
CA LEU A 71 -26.56 0.97 27.01
C LEU A 71 -25.36 1.76 26.50
N ALA A 72 -24.23 1.77 27.22
CA ALA A 72 -23.00 2.40 26.77
C ALA A 72 -22.12 1.47 25.91
N ALA A 73 -22.05 0.18 26.26
CA ALA A 73 -21.17 -0.77 25.59
C ALA A 73 -21.69 -1.19 24.20
N VAL A 74 -23.00 -1.36 24.03
CA VAL A 74 -23.56 -1.82 22.74
C VAL A 74 -23.35 -0.79 21.62
N PRO A 75 -23.67 0.51 21.80
CA PRO A 75 -23.39 1.51 20.77
C PRO A 75 -21.90 1.69 20.51
N GLY A 76 -21.06 1.62 21.57
CA GLY A 76 -19.61 1.67 21.43
C GLY A 76 -19.05 0.50 20.63
N TYR A 77 -19.53 -0.72 20.90
CA TYR A 77 -19.17 -1.92 20.14
C TYR A 77 -19.61 -1.83 18.68
N LEU A 78 -20.84 -1.36 18.41
CA LEU A 78 -21.33 -1.18 17.04
C LEU A 78 -20.52 -0.11 16.31
N ALA A 79 -20.28 1.05 16.92
CA ALA A 79 -19.47 2.12 16.35
C ALA A 79 -18.04 1.63 16.04
N PHE A 80 -17.40 0.90 16.97
CA PHE A 80 -16.10 0.28 16.77
C PHE A 80 -16.12 -0.74 15.63
N LYS A 81 -17.14 -1.59 15.56
CA LYS A 81 -17.28 -2.60 14.50
C LYS A 81 -17.43 -1.96 13.12
N TYR A 82 -18.24 -0.90 13.01
CA TYR A 82 -18.44 -0.19 11.75
C TYR A 82 -17.21 0.63 11.36
N SER A 83 -16.57 1.34 12.29
CA SER A 83 -15.35 2.08 12.02
C SER A 83 -14.21 1.15 11.63
N LYS A 84 -14.03 0.03 12.34
CA LYS A 84 -13.07 -1.01 11.97
C LYS A 84 -13.31 -1.55 10.57
N ARG A 85 -14.55 -1.90 10.22
CA ARG A 85 -14.90 -2.39 8.87
C ARG A 85 -14.62 -1.34 7.78
N TYR A 86 -14.95 -0.08 8.06
CA TYR A 86 -14.71 1.02 7.14
C TYR A 86 -13.21 1.25 6.93
N PHE A 87 -12.43 1.37 8.00
CA PHE A 87 -11.00 1.65 7.91
C PHE A 87 -10.16 0.45 7.44
N GLU A 88 -10.44 -0.77 7.88
CA GLU A 88 -9.65 -1.96 7.50
C GLU A 88 -10.06 -2.59 6.16
N GLY A 89 -11.26 -2.28 5.64
CA GLY A 89 -11.77 -2.87 4.40
C GLY A 89 -12.00 -1.83 3.32
N ASP A 90 -13.09 -1.09 3.43
CA ASP A 90 -13.61 -0.25 2.34
C ASP A 90 -12.69 0.93 2.02
N TYR A 91 -12.12 1.57 3.04
CA TYR A 91 -11.19 2.69 2.89
C TYR A 91 -9.90 2.26 2.18
N ILE A 92 -9.30 1.14 2.61
CA ILE A 92 -8.08 0.61 2.00
C ILE A 92 -8.34 0.21 0.55
N ASN A 93 -9.40 -0.56 0.30
CA ASN A 93 -9.75 -1.02 -1.04
C ASN A 93 -10.03 0.15 -1.99
N ALA A 94 -10.69 1.21 -1.52
CA ALA A 94 -10.91 2.41 -2.31
C ALA A 94 -9.59 3.09 -2.71
N ARG A 95 -8.63 3.23 -1.78
CA ARG A 95 -7.31 3.83 -2.05
C ARG A 95 -6.47 2.96 -2.99
N ILE A 96 -6.49 1.65 -2.79
CA ILE A 96 -5.84 0.69 -3.69
C ILE A 96 -6.42 0.80 -5.10
N ASN A 97 -7.75 0.88 -5.25
CA ASN A 97 -8.37 1.02 -6.57
C ASN A 97 -8.03 2.36 -7.25
N ILE A 98 -7.98 3.47 -6.50
CA ILE A 98 -7.54 4.78 -7.02
C ILE A 98 -6.10 4.67 -7.53
N ASN A 99 -5.20 4.10 -6.72
CA ASN A 99 -3.80 3.92 -7.10
C ASN A 99 -3.65 2.95 -8.27
N ARG A 100 -4.46 1.89 -8.35
CA ARG A 100 -4.48 0.96 -9.49
C ARG A 100 -4.82 1.68 -10.78
N ASN A 101 -5.88 2.49 -10.80
CA ASN A 101 -6.26 3.26 -11.99
C ASN A 101 -5.16 4.23 -12.42
N LEU A 102 -4.47 4.83 -11.45
CA LEU A 102 -3.35 5.72 -11.70
C LEU A 102 -2.16 4.97 -12.34
N ILE A 103 -1.80 3.79 -11.82
CA ILE A 103 -0.73 2.95 -12.34
C ILE A 103 -1.07 2.43 -13.75
N VAL A 104 -2.31 1.97 -13.96
CA VAL A 104 -2.81 1.54 -15.29
C VAL A 104 -2.73 2.68 -16.31
N SER A 105 -3.02 3.92 -15.92
CA SER A 105 -2.89 5.08 -16.82
C SER A 105 -1.43 5.48 -17.13
N THR A 106 -0.47 4.90 -16.41
CA THR A 106 0.94 5.28 -16.47
C THR A 106 1.79 4.25 -17.20
N LEU A 107 1.60 2.98 -16.85
CA LEU A 107 2.46 1.85 -17.19
C LEU A 107 1.71 0.87 -18.08
N ASP A 108 2.37 0.45 -19.14
CA ASP A 108 1.91 -0.66 -19.97
C ASP A 108 2.02 -1.99 -19.20
N SER A 109 1.37 -3.05 -19.68
CA SER A 109 1.29 -4.33 -18.95
C SER A 109 2.66 -4.93 -18.66
N ASP A 110 3.55 -4.87 -19.65
CA ASP A 110 4.88 -5.50 -19.59
C ASP A 110 5.82 -4.72 -18.64
N ASP A 111 5.63 -3.40 -18.60
CA ASP A 111 6.29 -2.49 -17.68
C ASP A 111 5.81 -2.70 -16.24
N ALA A 112 4.51 -2.94 -16.04
CA ALA A 112 3.92 -3.22 -14.74
C ALA A 112 4.42 -4.55 -14.16
N GLU A 113 4.54 -5.60 -14.98
CA GLU A 113 5.12 -6.88 -14.54
C GLU A 113 6.58 -6.71 -14.10
N THR A 114 7.37 -5.99 -14.91
CA THR A 114 8.79 -5.71 -14.63
C THR A 114 8.96 -4.93 -13.34
N LEU A 115 8.18 -3.86 -13.17
CA LEU A 115 8.17 -3.05 -11.96
C LEU A 115 7.69 -3.87 -10.75
N GLY A 116 6.71 -4.75 -10.92
CA GLY A 116 6.19 -5.65 -9.88
C GLY A 116 7.26 -6.59 -9.31
N ARG A 117 8.14 -7.13 -10.17
CA ARG A 117 9.28 -7.97 -9.74
C ARG A 117 10.32 -7.16 -8.95
N ILE A 118 10.63 -5.94 -9.39
CA ILE A 118 11.57 -5.03 -8.71
C ILE A 118 10.99 -4.60 -7.36
N ALA A 119 9.73 -4.17 -7.33
CA ALA A 119 9.01 -3.76 -6.14
C ALA A 119 8.97 -4.88 -5.09
N ALA A 120 8.71 -6.13 -5.50
CA ALA A 120 8.72 -7.27 -4.58
C ALA A 120 10.08 -7.48 -3.89
N THR A 121 11.19 -7.25 -4.62
CA THR A 121 12.54 -7.35 -4.07
C THR A 121 12.79 -6.26 -3.04
N ILE A 122 12.40 -5.02 -3.35
CA ILE A 122 12.55 -3.84 -2.48
C ILE A 122 11.68 -3.95 -1.24
N VAL A 123 10.43 -4.41 -1.39
CA VAL A 123 9.51 -4.62 -0.28
C VAL A 123 10.06 -5.70 0.65
N ARG A 124 10.61 -6.79 0.11
CA ARG A 124 11.23 -7.84 0.93
C ARG A 124 12.43 -7.32 1.71
N SER A 125 13.27 -6.46 1.13
CA SER A 125 14.49 -5.95 1.78
C SER A 125 14.19 -4.86 2.81
N ASN A 126 13.28 -3.93 2.51
CA ASN A 126 13.07 -2.72 3.31
C ASN A 126 11.83 -2.81 4.22
N PHE A 127 10.81 -3.56 3.82
CA PHE A 127 9.50 -3.60 4.49
C PHE A 127 9.07 -5.01 4.91
N GLY A 128 9.97 -6.01 4.83
CA GLY A 128 9.61 -7.42 5.07
C GLY A 128 9.14 -7.76 6.50
N LYS A 129 9.31 -6.85 7.46
CA LYS A 129 8.80 -6.99 8.84
C LYS A 129 7.39 -6.42 9.03
N GLU A 130 6.89 -5.67 8.05
CA GLU A 130 5.58 -5.04 8.10
C GLU A 130 4.47 -6.05 7.82
N LYS A 131 3.38 -5.98 8.60
CA LYS A 131 2.25 -6.90 8.49
C LYS A 131 1.55 -6.82 7.12
N TRP A 132 1.44 -5.62 6.57
CA TRP A 132 0.86 -5.44 5.23
C TRP A 132 1.74 -6.07 4.14
N ALA A 133 3.06 -6.08 4.30
CA ALA A 133 3.99 -6.68 3.35
C ALA A 133 3.92 -8.22 3.36
N SER A 134 3.75 -8.83 4.54
CA SER A 134 3.51 -10.28 4.64
C SER A 134 2.19 -10.69 4.00
N ASP A 135 1.12 -9.92 4.25
CA ASP A 135 -0.22 -10.21 3.72
C ASP A 135 -0.25 -10.10 2.18
N LEU A 136 0.46 -9.11 1.61
CA LEU A 136 0.58 -8.96 0.15
C LEU A 136 1.42 -10.06 -0.50
N LYS A 137 2.47 -10.53 0.18
CA LYS A 137 3.27 -11.67 -0.31
C LYS A 137 2.39 -12.93 -0.42
N SER A 138 1.62 -13.23 0.63
CA SER A 138 0.70 -14.37 0.61
C SER A 138 -0.39 -14.25 -0.45
N ARG A 139 -0.89 -13.04 -0.72
CA ARG A 139 -1.87 -12.80 -1.80
C ARG A 139 -1.28 -12.94 -3.19
N ARG A 140 -0.02 -12.56 -3.41
CA ARG A 140 0.68 -12.73 -4.70
C ARG A 140 0.94 -14.20 -5.03
N GLU A 141 1.20 -15.02 -4.01
CA GLU A 141 1.40 -16.46 -4.15
C GLU A 141 0.09 -17.22 -4.42
N GLN A 142 -1.07 -16.58 -4.22
CA GLN A 142 -2.39 -17.09 -4.60
C GLN A 142 -2.72 -16.67 -6.03
N THR A 143 -3.13 -17.64 -6.84
CA THR A 143 -2.98 -17.75 -8.31
C THR A 143 -3.67 -16.69 -9.22
N PHE A 144 -4.14 -15.54 -8.72
CA PHE A 144 -4.83 -14.54 -9.56
C PHE A 144 -4.63 -13.08 -9.09
N CYS A 145 -3.44 -12.74 -8.58
CA CYS A 145 -3.14 -11.34 -8.26
C CYS A 145 -2.68 -10.58 -9.51
N ASP A 146 -3.52 -9.71 -10.03
CA ASP A 146 -3.20 -8.75 -11.09
C ASP A 146 -1.99 -7.88 -10.66
N ASP A 147 -0.94 -7.80 -11.49
CA ASP A 147 0.30 -7.06 -11.17
C ASP A 147 0.02 -5.58 -10.87
N TYR A 148 -0.98 -4.99 -11.52
CA TYR A 148 -1.44 -3.64 -11.22
C TYR A 148 -2.05 -3.52 -9.83
N HIS A 149 -2.80 -4.53 -9.39
CA HIS A 149 -3.38 -4.56 -8.05
C HIS A 149 -2.31 -4.77 -6.98
N TYR A 150 -1.31 -5.60 -7.27
CA TYR A 150 -0.16 -5.82 -6.39
C TYR A 150 0.67 -4.54 -6.20
N LEU A 151 1.03 -3.86 -7.30
CA LEU A 151 1.74 -2.58 -7.25
C LEU A 151 0.92 -1.49 -6.55
N ALA A 152 -0.37 -1.40 -6.85
CA ALA A 152 -1.26 -0.45 -6.20
C ALA A 152 -1.30 -0.65 -4.69
N ALA A 153 -1.38 -1.90 -4.24
CA ALA A 153 -1.38 -2.19 -2.82
C ALA A 153 -0.05 -1.79 -2.15
N ILE A 154 1.09 -2.09 -2.79
CA ILE A 154 2.41 -1.66 -2.28
C ILE A 154 2.47 -0.14 -2.15
N PHE A 155 2.13 0.60 -3.20
CA PHE A 155 2.25 2.06 -3.18
C PHE A 155 1.20 2.75 -2.29
N THR A 156 0.11 2.07 -1.96
CA THR A 156 -0.88 2.57 -1.00
C THR A 156 -0.33 2.59 0.43
N PHE A 157 0.49 1.60 0.81
CA PHE A 157 1.10 1.53 2.15
C PHE A 157 2.50 2.13 2.21
N ALA A 158 3.23 2.09 1.09
CA ALA A 158 4.60 2.57 0.98
C ALA A 158 4.81 3.30 -0.36
N PRO A 159 4.30 4.54 -0.52
CA PRO A 159 4.46 5.34 -1.72
C PRO A 159 5.94 5.64 -2.03
N ALA A 160 6.79 5.70 -1.00
CA ALA A 160 8.24 5.82 -1.13
C ALA A 160 8.89 4.68 -1.95
N CYS A 161 8.25 3.51 -2.04
CA CYS A 161 8.71 2.42 -2.91
C CYS A 161 8.76 2.83 -4.38
N TRP A 162 7.96 3.79 -4.83
CA TRP A 162 7.97 4.28 -6.21
C TRP A 162 9.36 4.77 -6.61
N HIS A 163 9.97 5.63 -5.80
CA HIS A 163 11.31 6.14 -6.04
C HIS A 163 12.39 5.06 -5.95
N LEU A 164 12.27 4.14 -4.98
CA LEU A 164 13.22 3.04 -4.84
C LEU A 164 13.17 2.12 -6.07
N CYS A 165 11.98 1.88 -6.62
CA CYS A 165 11.80 1.12 -7.85
C CYS A 165 12.41 1.86 -9.04
N ALA A 166 12.13 3.16 -9.19
CA ALA A 166 12.68 3.98 -10.26
C ALA A 166 14.22 4.01 -10.21
N ALA A 167 14.81 4.27 -9.04
CA ALA A 167 16.25 4.22 -8.83
C ALA A 167 16.85 2.86 -9.23
N LYS A 168 16.19 1.76 -8.87
CA LYS A 168 16.66 0.42 -9.22
C LYS A 168 16.55 0.13 -10.72
N VAL A 169 15.51 0.62 -11.40
CA VAL A 169 15.38 0.53 -12.86
C VAL A 169 16.52 1.29 -13.54
N TYR A 170 16.86 2.49 -13.09
CA TYR A 170 18.01 3.24 -13.63
C TYR A 170 19.35 2.53 -13.41
N GLU A 171 19.57 1.93 -12.24
CA GLU A 171 20.77 1.14 -11.95
C GLU A 171 20.91 -0.08 -12.86
N LEU A 172 19.79 -0.80 -13.09
CA LEU A 172 19.75 -1.95 -13.98
C LEU A 172 19.99 -1.54 -15.44
N HIS A 173 19.39 -0.44 -15.89
CA HIS A 173 19.62 0.12 -17.21
C HIS A 173 21.09 0.55 -17.41
N ALA A 174 21.67 1.28 -16.45
CA ALA A 174 23.07 1.72 -16.52
C ALA A 174 24.04 0.53 -16.53
N THR A 175 23.75 -0.53 -15.78
CA THR A 175 24.55 -1.75 -15.75
C THR A 175 24.45 -2.52 -17.06
N ALA A 176 23.24 -2.65 -17.63
CA ALA A 176 23.02 -3.28 -18.93
C ALA A 176 23.74 -2.56 -20.07
N SER A 177 23.68 -1.22 -20.08
CA SER A 177 24.38 -0.38 -21.05
C SER A 177 25.90 -0.54 -20.98
N LYS A 178 26.48 -0.61 -19.77
CA LYS A 178 27.92 -0.85 -19.56
C LYS A 178 28.38 -2.24 -20.03
N LEU A 179 27.56 -3.27 -19.79
CA LEU A 179 27.84 -4.63 -20.26
C LEU A 179 27.87 -4.72 -21.79
N LYS A 180 27.05 -3.92 -22.48
CA LYS A 180 26.98 -3.89 -23.95
C LYS A 180 28.06 -3.04 -24.59
N SER A 181 28.50 -1.97 -23.93
CA SER A 181 29.59 -1.12 -24.42
C SER A 181 30.98 -1.75 -24.27
N GLY A 182 31.10 -2.93 -23.65
CA GLY A 182 32.38 -3.63 -23.50
C GLY A 182 33.37 -2.92 -22.56
N VAL A 183 32.93 -1.89 -21.84
CA VAL A 183 33.77 -1.13 -20.90
C VAL A 183 33.82 -1.87 -19.56
N PHE A 184 34.44 -3.05 -19.57
CA PHE A 184 35.08 -3.58 -18.36
C PHE A 184 36.49 -2.99 -18.35
N ASN A 185 36.70 -1.95 -17.55
CA ASN A 185 38.04 -1.45 -17.28
C ASN A 185 38.85 -2.59 -16.65
N SER A 186 39.84 -3.06 -17.41
CA SER A 186 41.10 -3.61 -16.93
C SER A 186 41.82 -2.62 -16.03
#